data_AF-A0A9E2BJE5-F1
#
_entry.id   AF-A0A9E2BJE5-F1
#
_cell.length_a   1.000
_cell.length_b   1.000
_cell.length_c   1.000
_cell.angle_alpha   90.00
_cell.angle_beta   90.00
_cell.angle_gamma   90.00
#
_symmetry.space_group_name_H-M   'P 1'
#
loop_
_entity.id
_entity.type
_entity.pdbx_description
1 polymer ?
#
loop_
_entity_poly.entity_id
_entity_poly.type
_entity_poly.pdbx_seq_one_letter_code
_entity_poly.pdbx_strand_id
1 'polypeptide(L)'
;MLEWGMRVEMLTLENLRKIKERCERATPGPWVINLEHERQMMSGRRILPAIEGQNGVMVAPLLAPRYKNAYIRRHDAEFIAHARTDVPTLVAEVERLRELLRLIQDESETLKQAVEVAKGAGSTEVFDDIAKHVQAILWRLKNGR
;
A
#
# COMPACT_ATOMS: atom_id res chain seq x y z
N MET A 1 -11.32 11.58 -26.86
CA MET A 1 -10.28 11.78 -25.83
C MET A 1 -11.03 11.95 -24.51
N LEU A 2 -11.44 10.82 -23.92
CA LEU A 2 -12.47 10.80 -22.89
C LEU A 2 -11.87 11.11 -21.52
N GLU A 3 -12.34 12.23 -20.96
CA GLU A 3 -12.62 12.48 -19.55
C GLU A 3 -12.25 11.34 -18.58
N TRP A 4 -10.99 11.32 -18.14
CA TRP A 4 -10.65 10.73 -16.84
C TRP A 4 -11.03 11.74 -15.75
N GLY A 5 -12.33 12.00 -15.65
CA GLY A 5 -12.98 12.63 -14.51
C GLY A 5 -12.89 11.65 -13.35
N MET A 6 -11.72 11.66 -12.71
CA MET A 6 -11.41 10.99 -11.45
C MET A 6 -12.47 11.34 -10.38
N ARG A 7 -13.56 10.58 -10.33
CA ARG A 7 -14.18 10.25 -9.05
C ARG A 7 -13.20 9.34 -8.33
N VAL A 8 -12.12 9.91 -7.79
CA VAL A 8 -11.40 9.22 -6.72
C VAL A 8 -12.36 9.24 -5.55
N GLU A 9 -13.17 8.19 -5.43
CA GLU A 9 -13.80 7.92 -4.15
C GLU A 9 -12.69 7.92 -3.11
N MET A 10 -12.81 8.79 -2.10
CA MET A 10 -11.82 8.83 -1.03
C MET A 10 -11.64 7.42 -0.50
N LEU A 11 -10.40 6.92 -0.54
CA LEU A 11 -10.08 5.60 -0.06
C LEU A 11 -10.43 5.54 1.44
N THR A 12 -11.51 4.84 1.80
CA THR A 12 -11.90 4.72 3.21
C THR A 12 -10.97 3.75 3.95
N LEU A 13 -11.01 3.75 5.28
CA LEU A 13 -10.31 2.72 6.08
C LEU A 13 -10.81 1.32 5.74
N GLU A 14 -12.11 1.16 5.51
CA GLU A 14 -12.70 -0.13 5.15
C GLU A 14 -12.26 -0.59 3.75
N ASN A 15 -12.18 0.32 2.77
CA ASN A 15 -11.67 -0.02 1.44
C ASN A 15 -10.20 -0.45 1.50
N LEU A 16 -9.38 0.23 2.30
CA LEU A 16 -7.97 -0.16 2.52
C LEU A 16 -7.87 -1.54 3.18
N ARG A 17 -8.69 -1.82 4.20
CA ARG A 17 -8.76 -3.14 4.86
C ARG A 17 -9.11 -4.25 3.88
N LYS A 18 -10.10 -4.03 3.02
CA LYS A 18 -10.49 -4.99 1.96
C LYS A 18 -9.36 -5.25 0.96
N ILE A 19 -8.57 -4.23 0.62
CA ILE A 19 -7.40 -4.41 -0.26
C ILE A 19 -6.34 -5.29 0.43
N LYS A 20 -6.05 -5.04 1.71
CA LYS A 20 -5.12 -5.86 2.51
C LYS A 20 -5.57 -7.31 2.57
N GLU A 21 -6.84 -7.55 2.90
CA GLU A 21 -7.38 -8.91 3.00
C GLU A 21 -7.25 -9.67 1.67
N ARG A 22 -7.49 -8.99 0.53
CA ARG A 22 -7.28 -9.59 -0.80
C ARG A 22 -5.81 -9.94 -1.05
N CYS A 23 -4.88 -9.09 -0.63
CA CYS A 23 -3.44 -9.34 -0.77
C CYS A 23 -2.98 -10.52 0.10
N GLU A 24 -3.50 -10.65 1.32
CA GLU A 24 -3.20 -11.73 2.25
C GLU A 24 -3.78 -13.07 1.79
N ARG A 25 -4.99 -13.07 1.23
CA ARG A 25 -5.64 -14.27 0.70
C ARG A 25 -5.08 -14.74 -0.65
N ALA A 26 -4.42 -13.86 -1.39
CA ALA A 26 -3.81 -14.21 -2.67
C ALA A 26 -2.59 -15.12 -2.46
N THR A 27 -2.24 -15.90 -3.48
CA THR A 27 -1.05 -16.76 -3.47
C THR A 27 0.20 -15.98 -3.02
N PRO A 28 1.03 -16.51 -2.12
CA PRO A 28 2.27 -15.86 -1.70
C PRO A 28 3.16 -15.48 -2.90
N GLY A 29 3.67 -14.26 -2.87
CA GLY A 29 4.60 -13.73 -3.86
C GLY A 29 6.07 -13.97 -3.49
N PRO A 30 7.05 -13.60 -4.34
CA PRO A 30 6.85 -12.92 -5.60
C PRO A 30 6.17 -13.81 -6.64
N TRP A 31 5.41 -13.20 -7.53
CA TRP A 31 4.90 -13.88 -8.72
C TRP A 31 5.85 -13.62 -9.88
N VAL A 32 6.07 -14.63 -10.70
CA VAL A 32 6.97 -14.57 -11.86
C VAL A 32 6.26 -15.13 -13.09
N ILE A 33 6.67 -14.67 -14.27
CA ILE A 33 6.18 -15.23 -15.53
C ILE A 33 7.12 -16.34 -15.95
N ASN A 34 6.59 -17.57 -15.98
CA ASN A 34 7.32 -18.71 -16.47
C ASN A 34 6.97 -18.95 -17.95
N LEU A 35 7.94 -18.61 -18.82
CA LEU A 35 7.89 -18.85 -20.27
C LEU A 35 8.67 -20.11 -20.69
N GLU A 36 9.44 -20.73 -19.79
CA GLU A 36 10.31 -21.88 -20.13
C GLU A 36 9.51 -23.12 -20.58
N HIS A 37 8.22 -23.13 -20.30
CA HIS A 37 7.29 -24.16 -20.75
C HIS A 37 7.07 -24.20 -22.27
N GLU A 38 7.39 -23.13 -23.01
CA GLU A 38 7.43 -23.17 -24.48
C GLU A 38 8.52 -24.12 -25.02
N ARG A 39 9.65 -24.28 -24.30
CA ARG A 39 10.74 -25.18 -24.72
C ARG A 39 10.45 -26.65 -24.41
N GLN A 40 9.68 -26.93 -23.35
CA GLN A 40 9.33 -28.30 -22.94
C GLN A 40 8.15 -28.90 -23.72
N MET A 41 7.40 -28.11 -24.50
CA MET A 41 6.45 -28.67 -25.47
C MET A 41 7.11 -29.66 -26.45
N MET A 42 8.40 -29.49 -26.72
CA MET A 42 9.21 -30.39 -27.56
C MET A 42 9.49 -31.76 -26.91
N SER A 43 9.25 -31.94 -25.61
CA SER A 43 9.52 -33.19 -24.86
C SER A 43 8.27 -34.03 -24.53
N GLY A 44 7.10 -33.67 -25.06
CA GLY A 44 5.86 -34.42 -24.87
C GLY A 44 5.13 -34.16 -23.54
N ARG A 45 5.72 -33.37 -22.62
CA ARG A 45 5.01 -32.83 -21.45
C ARG A 45 4.41 -31.47 -21.80
N ARG A 46 3.08 -31.41 -21.84
CA ARG A 46 2.34 -30.18 -22.16
C ARG A 46 2.22 -29.29 -20.94
N ILE A 47 3.31 -28.62 -20.56
CA ILE A 47 3.27 -27.54 -19.57
C ILE A 47 2.94 -26.24 -20.32
N LEU A 48 2.00 -25.45 -19.79
CA LEU A 48 1.56 -24.20 -20.40
C LEU A 48 2.31 -23.03 -19.75
N PRO A 49 2.60 -21.95 -20.49
CA PRO A 49 3.15 -20.73 -19.90
C PRO A 49 2.19 -20.18 -18.85
N ALA A 50 2.71 -19.71 -17.72
CA ALA A 50 1.92 -19.32 -16.56
C ALA A 50 2.58 -18.21 -15.73
N ILE A 51 1.74 -17.48 -14.99
CA ILE A 51 2.17 -16.73 -13.81
C ILE A 51 2.25 -17.74 -12.68
N GLU A 52 3.40 -17.77 -12.01
CA GLU A 52 3.70 -18.70 -10.92
C GLU A 52 4.05 -17.92 -9.68
N GLY A 53 3.60 -18.42 -8.54
CA GLY A 53 4.03 -17.95 -7.23
C GLY A 53 5.26 -18.69 -6.74
N GLN A 54 5.56 -18.53 -5.46
CA GLN A 54 6.65 -19.27 -4.82
C GLN A 54 6.50 -20.79 -5.02
N ASN A 55 7.62 -21.48 -5.16
CA ASN A 55 7.70 -22.93 -5.34
C ASN A 55 6.96 -23.48 -6.58
N GLY A 56 6.75 -22.65 -7.62
CA GLY A 56 6.12 -23.08 -8.88
C GLY A 56 4.61 -23.29 -8.78
N VAL A 57 3.96 -22.73 -7.74
CA VAL A 57 2.49 -22.79 -7.62
C VAL A 57 1.87 -21.96 -8.76
N MET A 58 1.11 -22.61 -9.63
CA MET A 58 0.43 -21.93 -10.74
C MET A 58 -0.61 -20.93 -10.20
N VAL A 59 -0.42 -19.65 -10.50
CA VAL A 59 -1.36 -18.57 -10.17
C VAL A 59 -2.38 -18.40 -11.29
N ALA A 60 -1.90 -18.28 -12.54
CA ALA A 60 -2.76 -18.13 -13.71
C ALA A 60 -2.07 -18.63 -14.99
N PRO A 61 -2.76 -19.38 -15.87
CA PRO A 61 -2.20 -19.73 -17.18
C PRO A 61 -2.20 -18.52 -18.12
N LEU A 62 -1.11 -18.31 -18.86
CA LEU A 62 -1.04 -17.29 -19.92
C LEU A 62 -1.83 -17.70 -21.16
N LEU A 63 -1.98 -19.01 -21.38
CA LEU A 63 -2.78 -19.59 -22.44
C LEU A 63 -3.66 -20.69 -21.85
N ALA A 64 -4.97 -20.59 -22.05
CA ALA A 64 -5.92 -21.62 -21.65
C ALA A 64 -6.58 -22.26 -22.89
N PRO A 65 -6.03 -23.35 -23.44
CA PRO A 65 -6.49 -23.95 -24.70
C PRO A 65 -7.95 -24.38 -24.71
N ARG A 66 -8.55 -24.58 -23.52
CA ARG A 66 -9.97 -24.93 -23.35
C ARG A 66 -10.91 -23.74 -23.60
N TYR A 67 -10.39 -22.52 -23.64
CA TYR A 67 -11.17 -21.31 -23.83
C TYR A 67 -10.66 -20.55 -25.06
N LYS A 68 -11.53 -20.40 -26.07
CA LYS A 68 -11.20 -19.67 -27.30
C LYS A 68 -10.86 -18.21 -26.93
N ASN A 69 -9.69 -17.73 -27.37
CA ASN A 69 -9.16 -16.39 -27.10
C ASN A 69 -8.79 -16.07 -25.64
N ALA A 70 -8.66 -17.07 -24.76
CA ALA A 70 -8.14 -16.85 -23.41
C ALA A 70 -6.60 -16.82 -23.41
N TYR A 71 -6.06 -15.67 -23.80
CA TYR A 71 -4.64 -15.35 -23.74
C TYR A 71 -4.41 -14.08 -22.94
N ILE A 72 -3.58 -14.16 -21.90
CA ILE A 72 -3.10 -12.98 -21.17
C ILE A 72 -1.91 -12.44 -21.96
N ARG A 73 -1.99 -11.17 -22.41
CA ARG A 73 -0.85 -10.55 -23.10
C ARG A 73 0.32 -10.44 -22.14
N ARG A 74 1.54 -10.52 -22.68
CA ARG A 74 2.76 -10.45 -21.88
C ARG A 74 2.78 -9.25 -20.93
N HIS A 75 2.42 -8.06 -21.39
CA HIS A 75 2.37 -6.85 -20.55
C HIS A 75 1.31 -6.93 -19.44
N ASP A 76 0.16 -7.54 -19.71
CA ASP A 76 -0.87 -7.76 -18.68
C ASP A 76 -0.37 -8.76 -17.63
N ALA A 77 0.34 -9.81 -18.05
CA ALA A 77 0.95 -10.77 -17.15
C ALA A 77 2.07 -10.16 -16.30
N GLU A 78 2.90 -9.27 -16.89
CA GLU A 78 3.95 -8.53 -16.19
C GLU A 78 3.33 -7.63 -15.12
N PHE A 79 2.28 -6.88 -15.49
CA PHE A 79 1.52 -6.06 -14.54
C PHE A 79 0.93 -6.88 -13.40
N ILE A 80 0.26 -8.01 -13.69
CA ILE A 80 -0.35 -8.87 -12.67
C ILE A 80 0.72 -9.47 -11.73
N ALA A 81 1.84 -9.93 -12.28
CA ALA A 81 2.93 -10.50 -11.48
C ALA A 81 3.52 -9.46 -10.51
N HIS A 82 3.79 -8.25 -11.00
CA HIS A 82 4.31 -7.15 -10.18
C HIS A 82 3.28 -6.61 -9.18
N ALA A 83 1.98 -6.63 -9.50
CA ALA A 83 0.94 -6.20 -8.57
C ALA A 83 1.00 -6.95 -7.23
N ARG A 84 1.49 -8.19 -7.20
CA ARG A 84 1.65 -8.95 -5.96
C ARG A 84 2.63 -8.32 -4.98
N THR A 85 3.65 -7.61 -5.45
CA THR A 85 4.60 -6.85 -4.61
C THR A 85 4.19 -5.39 -4.48
N ASP A 86 3.76 -4.79 -5.58
CA ASP A 86 3.52 -3.35 -5.65
C ASP A 86 2.31 -2.94 -4.81
N VAL A 87 1.22 -3.72 -4.84
CA VAL A 87 0.01 -3.38 -4.07
C VAL A 87 0.28 -3.42 -2.55
N PRO A 88 0.89 -4.46 -1.96
CA PRO A 88 1.29 -4.42 -0.55
C PRO A 88 2.19 -3.23 -0.19
N THR A 89 3.19 -2.91 -1.03
CA THR A 89 4.07 -1.76 -0.82
C THR A 89 3.29 -0.44 -0.80
N LEU A 90 2.37 -0.26 -1.76
CA LEU A 90 1.51 0.93 -1.82
C LEU A 90 0.57 1.03 -0.62
N VAL A 91 0.00 -0.08 -0.17
CA VAL A 91 -0.84 -0.11 1.04
C VAL A 91 -0.02 0.31 2.26
N ALA A 92 1.17 -0.25 2.46
CA ALA A 92 2.05 0.12 3.58
C ALA A 92 2.39 1.62 3.55
N GLU A 93 2.65 2.18 2.37
CA GLU A 93 2.92 3.60 2.21
C GLU A 93 1.70 4.48 2.52
N VAL A 94 0.50 4.08 2.08
CA VAL A 94 -0.75 4.78 2.43
C VAL A 94 -0.98 4.77 3.94
N GLU A 95 -0.73 3.65 4.62
CA GLU A 95 -0.85 3.56 6.09
C GLU A 95 0.14 4.50 6.78
N ARG A 96 1.41 4.50 6.34
CA ARG A 96 2.44 5.40 6.85
C ARG A 96 2.07 6.87 6.68
N LEU A 97 1.60 7.26 5.49
CA LEU A 97 1.20 8.63 5.21
C LEU A 97 -0.01 9.06 6.04
N ARG A 98 -0.99 8.17 6.26
CA ARG A 98 -2.15 8.45 7.11
C ARG A 98 -1.76 8.68 8.57
N GLU A 99 -0.83 7.89 9.09
CA GLU A 99 -0.35 8.07 10.45
C GLU A 99 0.40 9.39 10.61
N LEU A 100 1.25 9.76 9.64
CA LEU A 100 1.91 11.08 9.66
C LEU A 100 0.90 12.23 9.60
N LEU A 101 -0.13 12.14 8.75
CA LEU A 101 -1.18 13.15 8.67
C LEU A 101 -1.93 13.28 10.00
N ARG A 102 -2.23 12.16 10.66
CA ARG A 102 -2.87 12.13 11.98
C ARG A 102 -2.01 12.85 13.03
N LEU A 103 -0.71 12.55 13.08
CA LEU A 103 0.23 13.20 14.01
C LEU A 103 0.31 14.71 13.78
N ILE A 104 0.43 15.14 12.52
CA ILE A 104 0.48 16.57 12.17
C ILE A 104 -0.83 17.27 12.55
N GLN A 105 -1.97 16.61 12.36
CA GLN A 105 -3.27 17.15 12.75
C GLN A 105 -3.39 17.32 14.27
N ASP A 106 -2.98 16.31 15.04
CA ASP A 106 -2.97 16.36 16.51
C ASP A 106 -2.05 17.48 17.02
N GLU A 107 -0.86 17.62 16.44
CA GLU A 107 0.08 18.71 16.79
C GLU A 107 -0.46 20.07 16.40
N SER A 108 -1.04 20.21 15.21
CA SER A 108 -1.65 21.46 14.76
C SER A 108 -2.79 21.89 15.67
N GLU A 109 -3.60 20.95 16.15
CA GLU A 109 -4.73 21.26 17.03
C GLU A 109 -4.24 21.68 18.43
N THR A 110 -3.23 20.97 18.95
CA THR A 110 -2.55 21.34 20.19
C THR A 110 -1.98 22.76 20.12
N LEU A 111 -1.31 23.10 19.02
CA LEU A 111 -0.75 24.44 18.82
C LEU A 111 -1.83 25.52 18.71
N LYS A 112 -2.94 25.24 18.02
CA LYS A 112 -4.08 26.18 17.97
C LYS A 112 -4.64 26.46 19.36
N GLN A 113 -4.83 25.42 20.17
CA GLN A 113 -5.32 25.57 21.55
C GLN A 113 -4.35 26.42 22.39
N ALA A 114 -3.04 26.15 22.30
CA ALA A 114 -2.02 26.94 22.99
C ALA A 114 -2.03 28.42 22.55
N VAL A 115 -2.21 28.69 21.25
CA VAL A 115 -2.32 30.05 20.72
C VAL A 115 -3.58 30.75 21.22
N GLU A 116 -4.74 30.07 21.29
CA GLU A 116 -5.97 30.67 21.83
C GLU A 116 -5.84 31.00 23.32
N VAL A 117 -5.26 30.11 24.13
CA VAL A 117 -4.96 30.39 25.55
C VAL A 117 -4.04 31.60 25.69
N ALA A 118 -3.05 31.72 24.80
CA ALA A 118 -2.09 32.82 24.83
C ALA A 118 -2.67 34.19 24.46
N LYS A 119 -3.81 34.27 23.76
CA LYS A 119 -4.42 35.55 23.34
C LYS A 119 -4.93 36.42 24.49
N GLY A 120 -5.05 35.89 25.71
CA GLY A 120 -5.45 36.63 26.91
C GLY A 120 -4.53 36.45 28.12
N ALA A 121 -3.46 35.66 27.97
CA ALA A 121 -2.54 35.31 29.06
C ALA A 121 -1.39 36.32 29.16
N GLY A 122 -0.85 36.50 30.37
CA GLY A 122 0.39 37.24 30.55
C GLY A 122 1.55 36.52 29.87
N SER A 123 2.55 37.24 29.35
CA SER A 123 3.69 36.65 28.62
C SER A 123 4.34 35.49 29.37
N THR A 124 4.41 35.57 30.70
CA THR A 124 5.01 34.55 31.57
C THR A 124 4.24 33.23 31.56
N GLU A 125 2.91 33.26 31.56
CA GLU A 125 2.06 32.05 31.51
C GLU A 125 2.19 31.33 30.17
N VAL A 126 2.31 32.10 29.08
CA VAL A 126 2.51 31.54 27.73
C VAL A 126 3.86 30.82 27.63
N PHE A 127 4.94 31.40 28.18
CA PHE A 127 6.25 30.76 28.16
C PHE A 127 6.32 29.49 29.02
N ASP A 128 5.65 29.47 30.18
CA ASP A 128 5.60 28.28 31.04
C ASP A 128 4.84 27.11 30.38
N ASP A 129 3.75 27.40 29.66
CA ASP A 129 2.95 26.37 29.00
C ASP A 129 3.68 25.80 27.75
N ILE A 130 4.31 26.66 26.95
CA ILE A 130 5.17 26.23 25.85
C ILE A 130 6.34 25.39 26.36
N ALA A 131 7.00 25.79 27.45
CA ALA A 131 8.11 25.05 28.03
C ALA A 131 7.70 23.63 28.47
N LYS A 132 6.51 23.48 29.08
CA LYS A 132 5.94 22.17 29.43
C LYS A 132 5.66 21.31 28.20
N HIS A 133 5.06 21.88 27.16
CA HIS A 133 4.76 21.16 25.93
C HIS A 133 6.03 20.68 25.21
N VAL A 134 7.04 21.53 25.09
CA VAL A 134 8.34 21.18 24.50
C VAL A 134 9.04 20.09 25.32
N GLN A 135 9.02 20.17 26.66
CA GLN A 135 9.58 19.11 27.50
C GLN A 135 8.88 17.76 27.32
N ALA A 136 7.55 17.76 27.19
CA ALA A 136 6.78 16.54 26.95
C ALA A 136 7.13 15.90 25.60
N ILE A 137 7.29 16.70 24.54
CA ILE A 137 7.73 16.22 23.21
C ILE A 137 9.15 15.63 23.30
N LEU A 138 10.09 16.37 23.92
CA LEU A 138 11.47 15.90 24.09
C LEU A 138 11.56 14.62 24.91
N TRP A 139 10.71 14.46 25.92
CA TRP A 139 10.64 13.24 26.72
C TRP A 139 10.14 12.04 25.90
N ARG A 140 9.09 12.22 25.08
CA ARG A 140 8.58 11.18 24.18
C ARG A 140 9.64 10.78 23.14
N LEU A 141 10.38 11.73 22.58
CA LEU A 141 11.45 11.47 21.62
C LEU A 141 12.65 10.74 22.24
N LYS A 142 12.97 10.99 23.51
CA LYS A 142 14.07 10.31 24.22
C LYS A 142 13.70 8.91 24.72
N ASN A 143 12.45 8.68 25.11
CA ASN A 143 12.03 7.47 25.83
C ASN A 143 11.05 6.58 25.05
N GLY A 144 10.60 6.99 23.87
CA GLY A 144 9.63 6.27 23.04
C GLY A 144 10.24 5.41 21.93
N ARG A 145 11.35 4.71 22.19
CA ARG A 145 11.80 3.56 21.37
C ARG A 145 11.60 2.27 22.14
#